data_AF-A0A942GSL6-F1
#
_entry.id   AF-A0A942GSL6-F1
#
_cell.length_a   1.000
_cell.length_b   1.000
_cell.length_c   1.000
_cell.angle_alpha   90.00
_cell.angle_beta   90.00
_cell.angle_gamma   90.00
#
_symmetry.space_group_name_H-M   'P 1'
#
loop_
_entity.id
_entity.type
_entity.pdbx_description
1 polymer ?
#
loop_
_entity_poly.entity_id
_entity_poly.type
_entity_poly.pdbx_seq_one_letter_code
_entity_poly.pdbx_strand_id
1 'polypeptide(L)' 'IALSDSEWRALYACTHKTNILPDCPPDIQTAVLWIAKIGGFLGRKSDGQPGVKVLWRGFRRLQDITDMWELFH' A
#
# COMPACT_ATOMS: atom_id res chain seq x y z
N ILE A 1 9.21 -12.10 2.47
CA ILE A 1 8.28 -11.15 1.81
C ILE A 1 8.63 -9.76 2.35
N ALA A 2 8.58 -8.71 1.53
CA ALA A 2 9.04 -7.36 1.92
C ALA A 2 8.08 -6.61 2.88
N LEU A 3 6.82 -7.02 2.96
CA LEU A 3 5.80 -6.51 3.88
C LEU A 3 5.32 -7.63 4.81
N SER A 4 4.91 -7.26 6.03
CA SER A 4 4.24 -8.16 6.98
C SER A 4 2.81 -8.48 6.54
N ASP A 5 2.20 -9.49 7.18
CA ASP A 5 0.82 -9.86 6.89
C ASP A 5 -0.18 -8.74 7.18
N SER A 6 -0.02 -8.05 8.32
CA SER A 6 -0.83 -6.87 8.65
C SER A 6 -0.63 -5.77 7.61
N GLU A 7 0.61 -5.50 7.20
CA GLU A 7 0.92 -4.42 6.25
C GLU A 7 0.26 -4.64 4.88
N TRP A 8 0.41 -5.80 4.26
CA TRP A 8 -0.14 -5.99 2.92
C TRP A 8 -1.67 -6.08 2.94
N ARG A 9 -2.27 -6.65 4.00
CA ARG A 9 -3.73 -6.71 4.17
C ARG A 9 -4.32 -5.32 4.39
N ALA A 10 -3.72 -4.54 5.28
CA ALA A 10 -4.11 -3.16 5.56
C ALA A 10 -3.96 -2.27 4.31
N LEU A 11 -2.86 -2.42 3.58
CA LEU A 11 -2.62 -1.72 2.31
C LEU A 11 -3.69 -2.07 1.26
N TYR A 12 -4.01 -3.36 1.11
CA TYR A 12 -5.04 -3.82 0.17
C TYR A 12 -6.40 -3.25 0.54
N ALA A 13 -6.80 -3.39 1.80
CA ALA A 13 -8.09 -2.94 2.30
C ALA A 13 -8.28 -1.42 2.13
N CYS A 14 -7.25 -0.63 2.46
CA CYS A 14 -7.27 0.82 2.28
C CYS A 14 -7.34 1.22 0.80
N THR A 15 -6.55 0.56 -0.05
CA THR A 15 -6.48 0.88 -1.49
C THR A 15 -7.79 0.57 -2.23
N HIS A 16 -8.41 -0.57 -1.91
CA HIS A 16 -9.64 -1.04 -2.56
C HIS A 16 -10.92 -0.69 -1.79
N LYS A 17 -10.80 -0.06 -0.61
CA LYS A 17 -11.91 0.31 0.28
C LYS A 17 -12.83 -0.87 0.57
N THR A 18 -12.25 -1.98 1.00
CA THR A 18 -12.96 -3.24 1.27
C THR A 18 -12.30 -4.00 2.41
N ASN A 19 -13.09 -4.78 3.16
CA ASN A 19 -12.58 -5.72 4.15
C ASN A 19 -12.49 -7.16 3.60
N ILE A 20 -12.83 -7.37 2.32
CA ILE A 20 -12.69 -8.67 1.65
C ILE A 20 -11.27 -8.75 1.09
N LEU A 21 -10.45 -9.58 1.73
CA LEU A 21 -9.04 -9.76 1.38
C LEU A 21 -8.86 -10.92 0.39
N PRO A 22 -7.87 -10.85 -0.52
CA PRO A 22 -7.48 -12.00 -1.33
C PRO A 22 -6.72 -13.01 -0.46
N ASP A 23 -6.71 -14.27 -0.89
CA ASP A 23 -6.00 -15.35 -0.17
C ASP A 23 -4.47 -15.24 -0.26
N CYS A 24 -3.98 -14.58 -1.32
CA CYS A 24 -2.55 -14.43 -1.59
C CYS A 24 -2.11 -12.96 -1.52
N PRO A 25 -0.91 -12.68 -1.01
CA PRO A 25 -0.36 -11.33 -1.02
C PRO A 25 -0.08 -10.84 -2.45
N PRO A 26 -0.09 -9.51 -2.68
CA PRO A 26 0.30 -8.94 -3.97
C PRO A 26 1.79 -9.20 -4.27
N ASP A 27 2.16 -9.11 -5.54
CA ASP A 27 3.57 -9.03 -5.91
C ASP A 27 4.19 -7.70 -5.44
N ILE A 28 5.53 -7.67 -5.34
CA ILE A 28 6.26 -6.52 -4.82
C ILE A 28 6.04 -5.26 -5.67
N GLN A 29 5.96 -5.38 -7.00
CA GLN A 29 5.76 -4.23 -7.88
C GLN A 29 4.37 -3.62 -7.66
N THR A 30 3.35 -4.46 -7.56
CA THR A 30 1.98 -4.03 -7.23
C THR A 30 1.91 -3.37 -5.87
N ALA A 31 2.54 -3.95 -4.84
CA ALA A 31 2.60 -3.35 -3.51
C ALA A 31 3.28 -1.97 -3.52
N VAL A 32 4.41 -1.85 -4.22
CA VAL A 32 5.14 -0.58 -4.39
C VAL A 32 4.26 0.47 -5.09
N LEU A 33 3.50 0.08 -6.11
CA LEU A 33 2.58 0.98 -6.80
C LEU A 33 1.43 1.44 -5.89
N TRP A 34 0.87 0.57 -5.05
CA TRP A 34 -0.15 0.96 -4.07
C TRP A 34 0.40 1.90 -3.01
N ILE A 35 1.58 1.60 -2.44
CA ILE A 35 2.30 2.49 -1.52
C ILE A 35 2.51 3.85 -2.18
N ALA A 36 2.97 3.88 -3.42
CA ALA A 36 3.14 5.12 -4.16
C ALA A 36 1.83 5.89 -4.31
N LYS A 37 0.72 5.22 -4.66
CA LYS A 37 -0.60 5.84 -4.83
C LYS A 37 -1.09 6.49 -3.54
N ILE A 38 -1.02 5.79 -2.42
CA ILE A 38 -1.38 6.39 -1.11
C ILE A 38 -0.40 7.49 -0.72
N GLY A 39 0.83 7.48 -1.23
CA GLY A 39 1.82 8.57 -1.13
C GLY A 39 1.59 9.76 -2.08
N GLY A 40 0.55 9.72 -2.92
CA GLY A 40 0.19 10.78 -3.86
C GLY A 40 0.68 10.57 -5.30
N PHE A 41 1.08 9.34 -5.69
CA PHE A 41 1.37 9.01 -7.08
C PHE A 41 0.08 8.83 -7.88
N LEU A 42 -0.07 9.58 -8.96
CA LEU A 42 -1.27 9.47 -9.81
C LEU A 42 -1.24 8.22 -10.70
N GLY A 43 -0.05 7.81 -11.18
CA GLY A 43 0.11 6.63 -12.02
C GLY A 43 -0.50 6.78 -13.41
N ARG A 44 -0.35 7.94 -14.04
CA ARG A 44 -0.78 8.15 -15.44
C ARG A 44 0.19 7.45 -16.39
N LYS A 45 -0.27 7.17 -17.62
CA LYS A 45 0.47 6.38 -18.64
C LYS A 45 1.92 6.84 -18.88
N SER A 46 2.22 8.12 -18.70
CA SER A 46 3.55 8.72 -18.94
C SER A 46 4.25 9.25 -17.68
N ASP A 47 3.72 8.97 -16.47
CA ASP A 47 4.34 9.45 -15.22
C ASP A 47 5.65 8.70 -14.89
N GLY A 48 5.94 7.58 -15.56
CA GLY A 48 7.11 6.75 -15.27
C GLY A 48 6.96 5.97 -13.96
N GLN A 49 8.07 5.76 -13.25
CA GLN A 49 8.08 5.05 -11.97
C GLN A 49 7.95 6.03 -10.79
N PRO A 50 7.36 5.60 -9.66
CA PRO A 50 7.28 6.42 -8.46
C PRO A 50 8.67 6.86 -7.96
N GLY A 51 8.83 8.15 -7.68
CA GLY A 51 10.05 8.68 -7.05
C GLY A 51 10.11 8.39 -5.55
N VAL A 52 11.33 8.42 -4.98
CA VAL A 52 11.60 8.11 -3.56
C VAL A 52 10.76 8.94 -2.59
N LYS A 53 10.50 10.21 -2.88
CA LYS A 53 9.69 11.09 -2.02
C LYS A 53 8.24 10.62 -1.90
N VAL A 54 7.67 10.13 -3.01
CA VAL A 54 6.30 9.64 -3.04
C VAL A 54 6.20 8.31 -2.31
N LEU A 55 7.19 7.43 -2.52
CA LEU A 55 7.30 6.16 -1.79
C LEU A 55 7.44 6.37 -0.29
N TRP A 56 8.30 7.28 0.17
CA TRP A 56 8.47 7.56 1.59
C TRP A 56 7.19 8.08 2.25
N ARG A 57 6.47 9.00 1.59
CA ARG A 57 5.16 9.48 2.08
C ARG A 57 4.14 8.35 2.15
N GLY A 58 4.13 7.48 1.13
CA GLY A 58 3.27 6.31 1.08
C GLY A 58 3.56 5.32 2.19
N PHE A 59 4.84 5.03 2.42
CA PHE A 59 5.29 4.10 3.44
C PHE A 59 4.93 4.61 4.84
N ARG A 60 5.13 5.91 5.12
CA ARG A 60 4.70 6.50 6.39
C ARG A 60 3.19 6.37 6.62
N ARG A 61 2.38 6.63 5.59
CA ARG A 61 0.92 6.41 5.66
C ARG A 61 0.56 4.94 5.85
N LEU A 62 1.31 4.02 5.25
CA LEU A 62 1.10 2.59 5.45
C LEU A 62 1.28 2.22 6.92
N GLN A 63 2.30 2.72 7.61
CA GLN A 63 2.48 2.45 9.04
C GLN A 63 1.24 2.90 9.85
N ASP A 64 0.76 4.12 9.64
CA ASP A 64 -0.45 4.63 10.32
C ASP A 64 -1.69 3.75 10.02
N ILE A 65 -1.83 3.26 8.78
CA ILE A 65 -2.92 2.38 8.35
C ILE A 65 -2.79 0.98 8.98
N THR A 66 -1.56 0.46 9.10
CA THR A 66 -1.27 -0.84 9.70
C THR A 66 -1.54 -0.81 11.20
N ASP A 67 -1.13 0.24 11.91
CA ASP A 67 -1.45 0.43 13.33
C ASP A 67 -2.98 0.40 13.55
N MET A 68 -3.74 1.10 12.71
CA MET A 68 -5.21 1.07 12.77
C MET A 68 -5.75 -0.33 12.45
N TRP A 69 -5.20 -1.01 11.45
CA TRP A 69 -5.64 -2.35 11.07
C TRP A 69 -5.50 -3.33 12.24
N GLU A 70 -4.36 -3.33 12.93
CA GLU A 70 -4.08 -4.22 14.08
C GLU A 70 -4.92 -3.90 15.31
N LEU A 71 -5.43 -2.67 15.44
CA LEU A 71 -6.36 -2.32 16.52
C LEU A 71 -7.79 -2.83 16.29
N PHE A 72 -8.19 -2.99 15.02
CA PHE A 72 -9.58 -3.30 14.66
C PHE A 72 -9.78 -4.70 14.06
N HIS A 73 -8.70 -5.47 13.83
CA HIS A 73 -8.72 -6.84 13.32
C HIS A 73 -7.78 -7.73 14.12
#